data_AF-A0A9D4VTN5-F1
#
_entry.id   AF-A0A9D4VTN5-F1
#
_cell.length_a   1.000
_cell.length_b   1.000
_cell.length_c   1.000
_cell.angle_alpha   90.00
_cell.angle_beta   90.00
_cell.angle_gamma   90.00
#
_symmetry.space_group_name_H-M   'P 1'
#
loop_
_entity.id
_entity.type
_entity.pdbx_description
1 polymer ?
#
loop_
_entity_poly.entity_id
_entity_poly.type
_entity_poly.pdbx_seq_one_letter_code
_entity_poly.pdbx_strand_id
1 'polypeptide(L)'
;MKKTVDAAILKFRSKKNYRNRKDITWVRVQCPQQNNSIDCGFFVLRFMRDIIALNRIDIPKMTMKIHGKATLVIKEKLKGLKDGLKCWNKELFRFLDPEVEMAEKNLNAMDHLASISSSGLSPSLVTKKEVASCRLWKSLPFRESMIRQKSRHQWIKEGDYKSRFFSMEMKHRFTRNKIAGVISNAGIIDKVEEVRKEVKCHFEEFFLEPNPRRLVIDGVDF
;
A
#
# COMPACT_ATOMS: atom_id res chain seq x y z
N MET A 1 6.85 -20.13 18.35
CA MET A 1 6.18 -19.51 17.20
C MET A 1 6.21 -17.98 17.19
N LYS A 2 5.76 -17.25 18.23
CA LYS A 2 5.80 -15.76 18.26
C LYS A 2 7.19 -15.17 17.99
N LYS A 3 8.24 -15.70 18.63
CA LYS A 3 9.64 -15.23 18.45
C LYS A 3 10.15 -15.28 17.01
N THR A 4 9.72 -16.27 16.22
CA THR A 4 10.15 -16.45 14.82
C THR A 4 9.43 -15.46 13.89
N VAL A 5 8.14 -15.24 14.15
CA VAL A 5 7.32 -14.24 13.42
C VAL A 5 7.80 -12.83 13.75
N ASP A 6 8.08 -12.55 15.03
CA ASP A 6 8.62 -11.25 15.48
C ASP A 6 10.01 -10.99 14.91
N ALA A 7 10.88 -12.00 14.84
CA ALA A 7 12.18 -11.89 14.17
C ALA A 7 12.05 -11.68 12.66
N ALA A 8 11.09 -12.33 12.00
CA ALA A 8 10.79 -12.13 10.59
C ALA A 8 10.21 -10.72 10.32
N ILE A 9 9.36 -10.21 11.21
CA ILE A 9 8.82 -8.84 11.18
C ILE A 9 9.91 -7.81 11.45
N LEU A 10 10.86 -8.09 12.36
CA LEU A 10 12.00 -7.23 12.64
C LEU A 10 12.95 -7.16 11.45
N LYS A 11 13.27 -8.31 10.83
CA LYS A 11 14.02 -8.40 9.56
C LYS A 11 13.29 -7.72 8.41
N PHE A 12 11.95 -7.78 8.39
CA PHE A 12 11.11 -7.09 7.42
C PHE A 12 11.17 -5.57 7.59
N ARG A 13 11.09 -5.07 8.84
CA ARG A 13 11.23 -3.64 9.15
C ARG A 13 12.63 -3.12 8.86
N SER A 14 13.68 -3.91 9.12
CA SER A 14 15.07 -3.51 8.80
C SER A 14 15.34 -3.51 7.30
N LYS A 15 14.83 -4.51 6.54
CA LYS A 15 14.92 -4.53 5.07
C LYS A 15 14.11 -3.44 4.38
N LYS A 16 12.96 -3.04 4.93
CA LYS A 16 12.14 -1.95 4.38
C LYS A 16 12.69 -0.56 4.64
N ASN A 17 13.75 -0.41 5.44
CA ASN A 17 14.49 0.83 5.65
C ASN A 17 13.58 2.08 5.70
N TYR A 18 12.57 2.07 6.58
CA TYR A 18 11.68 3.24 6.77
C TYR A 18 12.44 4.50 7.20
N ARG A 19 13.72 4.37 7.61
CA ARG A 19 14.62 5.48 7.95
C ARG A 19 15.35 6.08 6.74
N ASN A 20 15.46 5.37 5.62
CA ASN A 20 16.07 5.88 4.39
C ASN A 20 15.02 5.85 3.27
N ARG A 21 14.08 6.81 3.29
CA ARG A 21 13.40 7.18 2.04
C ARG A 21 14.50 7.65 1.10
N LYS A 22 14.80 6.86 0.05
CA LYS A 22 15.70 7.29 -1.02
C LYS A 22 15.28 8.68 -1.46
N ASP A 23 16.24 9.58 -1.65
CA ASP A 23 15.95 10.91 -2.19
C ASP A 23 15.11 10.78 -3.45
N ILE A 24 13.95 11.43 -3.43
CA ILE A 24 13.00 11.37 -4.54
C ILE A 24 13.58 12.21 -5.67
N THR A 25 14.12 11.55 -6.69
CA THR A 25 14.52 12.21 -7.92
C THR A 25 13.28 12.49 -8.74
N TRP A 26 12.86 13.75 -8.79
CA TRP A 26 11.78 14.19 -9.66
C TRP A 26 12.27 14.22 -11.10
N VAL A 27 11.80 13.28 -11.92
CA VAL A 27 12.10 13.23 -13.36
C VAL A 27 10.91 13.80 -14.11
N ARG A 28 11.15 14.78 -14.99
CA ARG A 28 10.15 15.19 -15.98
C ARG A 28 10.19 14.22 -17.15
N VAL A 29 9.06 13.58 -17.41
CA VAL A 29 8.88 12.66 -18.54
C VAL A 29 8.18 13.41 -19.67
N GLN A 30 8.72 13.32 -20.89
CA GLN A 30 8.08 13.89 -22.07
C GLN A 30 6.95 12.97 -22.55
N CYS A 31 5.70 13.46 -22.43
CA CYS A 31 4.51 12.72 -22.84
C CYS A 31 4.10 13.08 -24.27
N PRO A 32 3.52 12.15 -25.05
CA PRO A 32 2.91 12.49 -26.33
C PRO A 32 1.88 13.61 -26.16
N GLN A 33 2.02 14.70 -26.92
CA GLN A 33 1.09 15.82 -26.83
C GLN A 33 -0.27 15.48 -27.47
N GLN A 34 -1.34 15.94 -26.83
CA GLN A 34 -2.67 15.89 -27.39
C GLN A 34 -2.82 16.96 -28.48
N ASN A 35 -3.50 16.62 -29.57
CA ASN A 35 -3.76 17.55 -30.67
C ASN A 35 -5.09 18.31 -30.50
N ASN A 36 -5.78 18.13 -29.37
CA ASN A 36 -7.08 18.72 -29.07
C ASN A 36 -7.26 18.92 -27.55
N SER A 37 -8.29 19.66 -27.15
CA SER A 37 -8.58 19.98 -25.73
C SER A 37 -9.41 18.92 -25.00
N ILE A 38 -9.88 17.88 -25.69
CA ILE A 38 -10.91 16.95 -25.17
C ILE A 38 -10.30 15.60 -24.75
N ASP A 39 -9.14 15.22 -25.32
CA ASP A 39 -8.54 13.91 -25.11
C ASP A 39 -7.67 13.81 -23.83
N CYS A 40 -7.58 14.85 -22.99
CA CYS A 40 -6.61 14.90 -21.89
C CYS A 40 -6.71 13.70 -20.93
N GLY A 41 -7.93 13.32 -20.54
CA GLY A 41 -8.18 12.14 -19.70
C GLY A 41 -7.78 10.82 -20.37
N PHE A 42 -7.96 10.69 -21.68
CA PHE A 42 -7.51 9.52 -22.44
C PHE A 42 -5.98 9.41 -22.45
N PHE A 43 -5.27 10.53 -22.67
CA PHE A 43 -3.81 10.56 -22.63
C PHE A 43 -3.27 10.22 -21.25
N VAL A 44 -3.88 10.71 -20.16
CA VAL A 44 -3.49 10.35 -18.78
C VAL A 44 -3.65 8.87 -18.51
N LEU A 45 -4.82 8.29 -18.81
CA LEU A 45 -5.08 6.87 -18.57
C LEU A 45 -4.18 5.96 -19.41
N ARG A 46 -3.92 6.37 -20.67
CA ARG A 46 -2.98 5.68 -21.54
C ARG A 46 -1.55 5.78 -21.03
N PHE A 47 -1.12 6.96 -20.58
CA PHE A 47 0.21 7.19 -20.02
C PHE A 47 0.46 6.28 -18.82
N MET A 48 -0.52 6.18 -17.91
CA MET A 48 -0.47 5.26 -16.79
C MET A 48 -0.36 3.81 -17.25
N ARG A 49 -1.16 3.37 -18.23
CA ARG A 49 -1.05 2.02 -18.80
C ARG A 49 0.34 1.76 -19.37
N ASP A 50 0.84 2.68 -20.18
CA ASP A 50 2.06 2.47 -20.97
C ASP A 50 3.32 2.46 -20.08
N ILE A 51 3.39 3.30 -19.04
CA ILE A 51 4.44 3.22 -18.00
C ILE A 51 4.43 1.86 -17.32
N ILE A 52 3.24 1.42 -16.89
CA ILE A 52 3.11 0.19 -16.12
C ILE A 52 3.40 -1.04 -16.99
N ALA A 53 2.96 -1.03 -18.26
CA ALA A 53 3.11 -2.15 -19.17
C ALA A 53 4.52 -2.30 -19.75
N LEU A 54 5.22 -1.18 -20.00
CA LEU A 54 6.52 -1.20 -20.67
C LEU A 54 7.69 -1.11 -19.69
N ASN A 55 7.44 -0.75 -18.42
CA ASN A 55 8.48 -0.38 -17.45
C ASN A 55 9.53 0.57 -18.06
N ARG A 56 9.07 1.42 -18.99
CA ARG A 56 9.86 2.35 -19.80
C ARG A 56 9.25 3.73 -19.69
N ILE A 57 10.11 4.73 -19.70
CA ILE A 57 9.76 6.15 -19.65
C ILE A 57 9.28 6.63 -21.04
N ASP A 58 9.69 5.95 -22.11
CA ASP A 58 9.30 6.25 -23.48
C ASP A 58 8.07 5.46 -23.92
N ILE A 59 7.03 6.19 -24.33
CA ILE A 59 5.72 5.64 -24.65
C ILE A 59 5.51 5.61 -26.18
N PRO A 60 5.32 4.43 -26.79
CA PRO A 60 5.04 4.32 -28.22
C PRO A 60 3.77 5.08 -28.60
N LYS A 61 3.81 5.76 -29.76
CA LYS A 61 2.67 6.49 -30.31
C LYS A 61 1.64 5.53 -30.91
N MET A 62 0.82 4.91 -30.07
CA MET A 62 -0.36 4.14 -30.50
C MET A 62 -1.38 5.08 -31.15
N THR A 63 -1.57 4.93 -32.46
CA THR A 63 -2.49 5.74 -33.27
C THR A 63 -3.76 4.93 -33.55
N MET A 64 -4.75 5.02 -32.66
CA MET A 64 -6.10 4.54 -32.99
C MET A 64 -6.74 5.55 -33.94
N LYS A 65 -6.72 5.26 -35.25
CA LYS A 65 -7.43 6.06 -36.26
C LYS A 65 -8.92 5.73 -36.20
N ILE A 66 -9.68 6.54 -35.47
CA ILE A 66 -11.13 6.42 -35.35
C ILE A 66 -11.74 7.69 -35.95
N HIS A 67 -12.63 7.54 -36.93
CA HIS A 67 -13.28 8.64 -37.64
C HIS A 67 -14.73 8.77 -37.18
N GLY A 68 -15.25 10.00 -37.09
CA GLY A 68 -16.63 10.28 -36.71
C GLY A 68 -16.75 11.48 -35.77
N LYS A 69 -17.95 11.67 -35.20
CA LYS A 69 -18.22 12.73 -34.22
C LYS A 69 -17.29 12.57 -33.02
N ALA A 70 -16.80 13.67 -32.46
CA ALA A 70 -15.82 13.68 -31.36
C ALA A 70 -16.21 12.76 -30.17
N THR A 71 -17.49 12.71 -29.83
CA THR A 71 -18.02 11.83 -28.77
C THR A 71 -17.84 10.34 -29.09
N LEU A 72 -18.03 9.93 -30.35
CA LEU A 72 -17.81 8.56 -30.81
C LEU A 72 -16.33 8.21 -30.78
N VAL A 73 -15.48 9.13 -31.26
CA VAL A 73 -14.02 8.95 -31.28
C VAL A 73 -13.49 8.72 -29.87
N ILE A 74 -13.89 9.55 -28.90
CA ILE A 74 -13.47 9.40 -27.49
C ILE A 74 -14.01 8.11 -26.88
N LYS A 75 -15.30 7.78 -27.11
CA LYS A 75 -15.92 6.55 -26.61
C LYS A 75 -15.14 5.31 -27.05
N GLU A 76 -14.82 5.21 -28.34
CA GLU A 76 -14.13 4.04 -28.88
C GLU A 76 -12.65 3.99 -28.46
N LYS A 77 -11.98 5.14 -28.33
CA LYS A 77 -10.63 5.23 -27.73
C LYS A 77 -10.62 4.73 -26.28
N LEU A 78 -11.56 5.19 -25.46
CA LEU A 78 -11.70 4.76 -24.05
C LEU A 78 -12.07 3.27 -23.95
N LYS A 79 -12.91 2.77 -24.85
CA LYS A 79 -13.26 1.34 -24.92
C LYS A 79 -12.02 0.48 -25.22
N GLY A 80 -11.25 0.83 -26.25
CA GLY A 80 -10.01 0.12 -26.58
C GLY A 80 -9.00 0.14 -25.42
N LEU A 81 -8.88 1.28 -24.74
CA LEU A 81 -8.03 1.39 -23.55
C LEU A 81 -8.50 0.49 -22.40
N LYS A 82 -9.81 0.48 -22.11
CA LYS A 82 -10.44 -0.37 -21.10
C LYS A 82 -10.20 -1.84 -21.39
N ASP A 83 -10.37 -2.27 -22.63
CA ASP A 83 -10.18 -3.67 -23.01
C ASP A 83 -8.70 -4.08 -22.92
N GLY A 84 -7.77 -3.21 -23.33
CA GLY A 84 -6.34 -3.42 -23.13
C GLY A 84 -5.96 -3.55 -21.64
N LEU A 85 -6.51 -2.69 -20.77
CA LEU A 85 -6.30 -2.76 -19.32
C LEU A 85 -6.88 -4.05 -18.71
N LYS A 86 -8.02 -4.52 -19.20
CA LYS A 86 -8.59 -5.81 -18.77
C LYS A 86 -7.69 -6.98 -19.13
N CYS A 87 -7.18 -7.03 -20.36
CA CYS A 87 -6.24 -8.08 -20.78
C CYS A 87 -4.98 -8.07 -19.93
N TRP A 88 -4.35 -6.90 -19.78
CA TRP A 88 -3.16 -6.72 -18.95
C TRP A 88 -3.38 -7.17 -17.51
N ASN A 89 -4.52 -6.78 -16.90
CA ASN A 89 -4.87 -7.23 -15.55
C ASN A 89 -5.05 -8.75 -15.47
N LYS A 90 -5.65 -9.36 -16.50
CA LYS A 90 -5.87 -10.82 -16.60
C LYS A 90 -4.59 -11.61 -16.87
N GLU A 91 -3.56 -10.99 -17.42
CA GLU A 91 -2.26 -11.62 -17.64
C GLU A 91 -1.39 -11.58 -16.39
N LEU A 92 -1.29 -10.42 -15.74
CA LEU A 92 -0.42 -10.26 -14.58
C LEU A 92 -1.03 -10.71 -13.26
N PHE A 93 -2.31 -10.44 -13.03
CA PHE A 93 -2.92 -10.62 -11.70
C PHE A 93 -3.81 -11.85 -11.58
N ARG A 94 -4.10 -12.56 -12.68
CA ARG A 94 -4.94 -13.77 -12.64
C ARG A 94 -4.35 -14.86 -11.76
N PHE A 95 -3.04 -15.02 -11.81
CA PHE A 95 -2.35 -16.07 -11.05
C PHE A 95 -1.79 -15.58 -9.72
N LEU A 96 -2.00 -14.30 -9.35
CA LEU A 96 -1.43 -13.76 -8.12
C LEU A 96 -1.94 -14.49 -6.87
N ASP A 97 -3.26 -14.58 -6.70
CA ASP A 97 -3.84 -15.24 -5.52
C ASP A 97 -3.49 -16.74 -5.47
N PRO A 98 -3.64 -17.53 -6.57
CA PRO A 98 -3.19 -18.92 -6.59
C PRO A 98 -1.69 -19.11 -6.34
N GLU A 99 -0.83 -18.21 -6.85
CA GLU A 99 0.61 -18.27 -6.64
C GLU A 99 0.96 -18.01 -5.17
N VAL A 100 0.33 -17.02 -4.54
CA VAL A 100 0.49 -16.72 -3.11
C VAL A 100 0.05 -17.92 -2.26
N GLU A 101 -1.13 -18.47 -2.52
CA GLU A 101 -1.66 -19.61 -1.77
C GLU A 101 -0.77 -20.87 -1.93
N MET A 102 -0.32 -21.14 -3.16
CA MET A 102 0.60 -22.26 -3.42
C MET A 102 1.95 -22.06 -2.72
N ALA A 103 2.49 -20.84 -2.74
CA ALA A 103 3.74 -20.53 -2.05
C ALA A 103 3.61 -20.65 -0.53
N GLU A 104 2.51 -20.17 0.05
CA GLU A 104 2.18 -20.33 1.48
C GLU A 104 2.06 -21.82 1.86
N LYS A 105 1.33 -22.61 1.06
CA LYS A 105 1.18 -24.05 1.27
C LYS A 105 2.51 -24.79 1.23
N ASN A 106 3.36 -24.46 0.25
CA ASN A 106 4.69 -25.06 0.13
C ASN A 106 5.60 -24.71 1.32
N LEU A 107 5.57 -23.46 1.79
CA LEU A 107 6.33 -23.04 2.96
C LEU A 107 5.85 -23.76 4.23
N ASN A 108 4.54 -23.83 4.44
CA ASN A 108 3.97 -24.55 5.58
C ASN A 108 4.37 -26.03 5.55
N ALA A 109 4.29 -26.69 4.39
CA ALA A 109 4.72 -28.08 4.25
C ALA A 109 6.22 -28.26 4.57
N MET A 110 7.07 -27.34 4.11
CA MET A 110 8.51 -27.38 4.43
C MET A 110 8.79 -27.10 5.90
N ASP A 111 8.05 -26.20 6.55
CA ASP A 111 8.15 -25.94 7.99
C ASP A 111 7.70 -27.15 8.81
N HIS A 112 6.65 -27.85 8.37
CA HIS A 112 6.22 -29.11 8.97
C HIS A 112 7.29 -30.20 8.85
N LEU A 113 7.88 -30.38 7.67
CA LEU A 113 8.98 -31.34 7.47
C LEU A 113 10.20 -30.98 8.34
N ALA A 114 10.55 -29.69 8.41
CA ALA A 114 11.63 -29.20 9.28
C ALA A 114 11.38 -29.51 10.76
N SER A 115 10.12 -29.48 11.20
CA SER A 115 9.75 -29.73 12.59
C SER A 115 9.81 -31.22 12.99
N ILE A 116 9.71 -32.12 12.02
CA ILE A 116 9.71 -33.58 12.23
C ILE A 116 11.12 -34.15 12.05
N SER A 117 11.99 -33.51 11.25
CA SER A 117 13.36 -33.96 11.02
C SER A 117 14.27 -33.73 12.23
N SER A 118 14.78 -34.82 12.81
CA SER A 118 15.79 -34.81 13.88
C SER A 118 17.21 -34.43 13.37
N SER A 119 17.48 -34.58 12.08
CA SER A 119 18.79 -34.35 11.44
C SER A 119 18.93 -32.98 10.76
N GLY A 120 17.99 -32.05 10.96
CA GLY A 120 17.98 -30.75 10.30
C GLY A 120 17.50 -30.80 8.83
N LEU A 121 17.44 -29.62 8.19
CA LEU A 121 16.99 -29.51 6.79
C LEU A 121 18.13 -29.83 5.82
N SER A 122 17.85 -30.67 4.81
CA SER A 122 18.82 -30.92 3.74
C SER A 122 19.10 -29.63 2.93
N PRO A 123 20.32 -29.45 2.40
CA PRO A 123 20.66 -28.25 1.62
C PRO A 123 19.69 -27.98 0.46
N SER A 124 19.21 -29.03 -0.21
CA SER A 124 18.24 -28.91 -1.30
C SER A 124 16.87 -28.41 -0.83
N LEU A 125 16.45 -28.76 0.38
CA LEU A 125 15.18 -28.32 0.96
C LEU A 125 15.27 -26.87 1.45
N VAL A 126 16.43 -26.46 1.97
CA VAL A 126 16.73 -25.06 2.31
C VAL A 126 16.61 -24.16 1.07
N THR A 127 17.27 -24.52 -0.04
CA THR A 127 17.20 -23.74 -1.28
C THR A 127 15.77 -23.63 -1.82
N LYS A 128 14.99 -24.72 -1.80
CA LYS A 128 13.58 -24.70 -2.23
C LYS A 128 12.74 -23.77 -1.35
N LYS A 129 12.97 -23.77 -0.04
CA LYS A 129 12.29 -22.88 0.92
C LYS A 129 12.64 -21.41 0.67
N GLU A 130 13.90 -21.10 0.39
CA GLU A 130 14.34 -19.75 0.07
C GLU A 130 13.71 -19.23 -1.22
N VAL A 131 13.64 -20.06 -2.26
CA VAL A 131 12.98 -19.71 -3.54
C VAL A 131 11.49 -19.47 -3.33
N ALA A 132 10.79 -20.35 -2.61
CA ALA A 132 9.38 -20.19 -2.28
C ALA A 132 9.12 -18.92 -1.47
N SER A 133 9.98 -18.65 -0.47
CA SER A 133 9.93 -17.42 0.33
C SER A 133 10.11 -16.20 -0.57
N CYS A 134 11.13 -16.18 -1.43
CA CYS A 134 11.41 -15.06 -2.32
C CYS A 134 10.23 -14.76 -3.26
N ARG A 135 9.59 -15.78 -3.82
CA ARG A 135 8.38 -15.63 -4.65
C ARG A 135 7.23 -15.03 -3.84
N LEU A 136 6.94 -15.60 -2.67
CA LEU A 136 5.91 -15.07 -1.78
C LEU A 136 6.15 -13.60 -1.42
N TRP A 137 7.38 -13.24 -1.05
CA TRP A 137 7.77 -11.86 -0.72
C TRP A 137 7.57 -10.89 -1.88
N LYS A 138 7.78 -11.34 -3.12
CA LYS A 138 7.52 -10.53 -4.31
C LYS A 138 6.02 -10.34 -4.56
N SER A 139 5.20 -11.37 -4.31
CA SER A 139 3.76 -11.36 -4.63
C SER A 139 2.89 -10.69 -3.55
N LEU A 140 3.28 -10.74 -2.28
CA LEU A 140 2.52 -10.18 -1.15
C LEU A 140 2.20 -8.67 -1.27
N PRO A 141 3.14 -7.77 -1.66
CA PRO A 141 2.84 -6.35 -1.82
C PRO A 141 1.78 -6.08 -2.90
N PHE A 142 1.79 -6.84 -3.99
CA PHE A 142 0.77 -6.74 -5.04
C PHE A 142 -0.60 -7.19 -4.53
N ARG A 143 -0.64 -8.28 -3.76
CA ARG A 143 -1.89 -8.79 -3.16
C ARG A 143 -2.46 -7.80 -2.16
N GLU A 144 -1.62 -7.24 -1.30
CA GLU A 144 -2.01 -6.19 -0.35
C GLU A 144 -2.57 -4.95 -1.08
N SER A 145 -1.87 -4.47 -2.11
CA SER A 145 -2.32 -3.34 -2.91
C SER A 145 -3.66 -3.62 -3.59
N MET A 146 -3.84 -4.81 -4.16
CA MET A 146 -5.09 -5.23 -4.79
C MET A 146 -6.25 -5.29 -3.79
N ILE A 147 -6.04 -5.85 -2.61
CA ILE A 147 -7.06 -5.90 -1.54
C ILE A 147 -7.44 -4.48 -1.12
N ARG A 148 -6.46 -3.58 -0.94
CA ARG A 148 -6.73 -2.17 -0.62
C ARG A 148 -7.55 -1.49 -1.71
N GLN A 149 -7.24 -1.72 -2.97
CA GLN A 149 -8.01 -1.16 -4.10
C GLN A 149 -9.44 -1.72 -4.14
N LYS A 150 -9.61 -3.05 -4.01
CA LYS A 150 -10.94 -3.70 -3.95
C LYS A 150 -11.78 -3.15 -2.80
N SER A 151 -11.17 -3.00 -1.62
CA SER A 151 -11.82 -2.40 -0.45
C SER A 151 -12.25 -0.96 -0.72
N ARG A 152 -11.37 -0.09 -1.24
CA ARG A 152 -11.74 1.29 -1.59
C ARG A 152 -12.86 1.37 -2.63
N HIS A 153 -12.82 0.52 -3.66
CA HIS A 153 -13.88 0.42 -4.65
C HIS A 153 -15.21 0.00 -4.03
N GLN A 154 -15.17 -0.98 -3.13
CA GLN A 154 -16.35 -1.42 -2.40
C GLN A 154 -16.92 -0.29 -1.53
N TRP A 155 -16.05 0.46 -0.86
CA TRP A 155 -16.44 1.65 -0.09
C TRP A 155 -17.13 2.70 -0.94
N ILE A 156 -16.55 3.04 -2.11
CA ILE A 156 -17.16 4.03 -3.03
C ILE A 156 -18.54 3.55 -3.51
N LYS A 157 -18.70 2.24 -3.73
CA LYS A 157 -19.97 1.64 -4.16
C LYS A 157 -21.03 1.62 -3.07
N GLU A 158 -20.66 1.24 -1.86
CA GLU A 158 -21.58 1.12 -0.73
C GLU A 158 -21.91 2.48 -0.11
N GLY A 159 -21.05 3.48 -0.31
CA GLY A 159 -21.18 4.81 0.28
C GLY A 159 -20.97 4.80 1.80
N ASP A 160 -21.24 5.95 2.42
CA ASP A 160 -21.07 6.14 3.88
C ASP A 160 -22.27 5.60 4.71
N TYR A 161 -23.28 5.01 4.05
CA TYR A 161 -24.52 4.63 4.72
C TYR A 161 -24.42 3.24 5.35
N LYS A 162 -24.09 3.21 6.65
CA LYS A 162 -24.30 2.06 7.58
C LYS A 162 -23.83 0.69 7.06
N SER A 163 -22.71 0.61 6.32
CA SER A 163 -22.14 -0.71 6.02
C SER A 163 -21.68 -1.37 7.34
N ARG A 164 -21.98 -2.66 7.52
CA ARG A 164 -21.47 -3.46 8.66
C ARG A 164 -19.95 -3.31 8.79
N PHE A 165 -19.27 -3.13 7.66
CA PHE A 165 -17.84 -2.87 7.58
C PHE A 165 -17.44 -1.55 8.25
N PHE A 166 -18.12 -0.43 7.96
CA PHE A 166 -17.82 0.86 8.57
C PHE A 166 -17.98 0.81 10.09
N SER A 167 -19.08 0.23 10.58
CA SER A 167 -19.30 0.07 12.02
C SER A 167 -18.24 -0.83 12.66
N MET A 168 -17.80 -1.89 11.97
CA MET A 168 -16.75 -2.78 12.45
C MET A 168 -15.38 -2.09 12.48
N GLU A 169 -15.02 -1.35 11.44
CA GLU A 169 -13.78 -0.56 11.40
C GLU A 169 -13.76 0.54 12.46
N MET A 170 -14.88 1.23 12.68
CA MET A 170 -14.99 2.22 13.75
C MET A 170 -14.85 1.58 15.12
N LYS A 171 -15.47 0.41 15.35
CA LYS A 171 -15.26 -0.36 16.59
C LYS A 171 -13.80 -0.78 16.74
N HIS A 172 -13.16 -1.28 15.69
CA HIS A 172 -11.76 -1.67 15.74
C HIS A 172 -10.86 -0.47 16.06
N ARG A 173 -11.06 0.67 15.41
CA ARG A 173 -10.32 1.91 15.68
C ARG A 173 -10.56 2.37 17.11
N PHE A 174 -11.81 2.36 17.57
CA PHE A 174 -12.17 2.72 18.93
C PHE A 174 -11.45 1.82 19.96
N THR A 175 -11.47 0.49 19.77
CA THR A 175 -10.76 -0.44 20.66
C THR A 175 -9.26 -0.25 20.62
N ARG A 176 -8.66 -0.07 19.44
CA ARG A 176 -7.21 0.10 19.27
C ARG A 176 -6.71 1.44 19.82
N ASN A 177 -7.49 2.49 19.65
CA ASN A 177 -7.14 3.84 20.09
C ASN A 177 -7.62 4.12 21.52
N LYS A 178 -8.25 3.14 22.20
CA LYS A 178 -8.66 3.26 23.59
C LYS A 178 -7.41 3.40 24.45
N ILE A 179 -7.29 4.55 25.11
CA ILE A 179 -6.25 4.80 26.10
C ILE A 179 -6.69 4.07 27.38
N ALA A 180 -5.99 2.97 27.70
CA ALA A 180 -6.26 2.21 28.93
C ALA A 180 -5.66 2.88 30.17
N GLY A 181 -4.64 3.70 29.97
CA GLY A 181 -3.96 4.49 30.99
C GLY A 181 -2.76 5.22 30.39
N VAL A 182 -2.22 6.18 31.12
CA VAL A 182 -1.04 6.97 30.74
C VAL A 182 0.06 6.73 31.77
N ILE A 183 1.30 6.61 31.30
CA ILE A 183 2.48 6.49 32.19
C ILE A 183 2.96 7.90 32.49
N SER A 184 2.91 8.28 33.76
CA SER A 184 3.48 9.53 34.28
C SER A 184 4.70 9.24 35.15
N ASN A 185 5.40 10.30 35.56
CA ASN A 185 6.55 10.23 36.49
C ASN A 185 6.16 9.63 37.85
N ALA A 186 4.87 9.68 38.23
CA ALA A 186 4.33 9.11 39.46
C ALA A 186 3.80 7.66 39.31
N GLY A 187 3.87 7.06 38.11
CA GLY A 187 3.38 5.70 37.84
C GLY A 187 2.32 5.64 36.73
N ILE A 188 1.60 4.52 36.66
CA ILE A 188 0.51 4.31 35.68
C ILE A 188 -0.77 4.94 36.22
N ILE A 189 -1.33 5.87 35.46
CA ILE A 189 -2.58 6.57 35.74
C ILE A 189 -3.67 5.99 34.83
N ASP A 190 -4.76 5.50 35.42
CA ASP A 190 -5.89 4.89 34.69
C ASP A 190 -7.22 5.64 34.88
N LYS A 191 -7.32 6.53 35.87
CA LYS A 191 -8.50 7.35 36.11
C LYS A 191 -8.64 8.45 35.06
N VAL A 192 -9.85 8.59 34.52
CA VAL A 192 -10.17 9.51 33.40
C VAL A 192 -9.74 10.95 33.68
N GLU A 193 -10.02 11.47 34.88
CA GLU A 193 -9.68 12.86 35.23
C GLU A 193 -8.17 13.09 35.36
N GLU A 194 -7.46 12.12 35.93
CA GLU A 194 -6.00 12.18 36.10
C GLU A 194 -5.30 12.06 34.73
N VAL A 195 -5.77 11.15 33.86
CA VAL A 195 -5.29 11.02 32.47
C VAL A 195 -5.53 12.32 31.70
N ARG A 196 -6.71 12.92 31.82
CA ARG A 196 -7.03 14.18 31.12
C ARG A 196 -6.12 15.33 31.58
N LYS A 197 -5.85 15.42 32.88
CA LYS A 197 -4.95 16.41 33.46
C LYS A 197 -3.51 16.20 32.98
N GLU A 198 -3.01 14.97 33.03
CA GLU A 198 -1.64 14.63 32.59
C GLU A 198 -1.43 14.93 31.10
N VAL A 199 -2.38 14.53 30.25
CA VAL A 199 -2.34 14.81 28.81
C VAL A 199 -2.34 16.33 28.57
N LYS A 200 -3.18 17.08 29.30
CA LYS A 200 -3.22 18.54 29.19
C LYS A 200 -1.87 19.16 29.57
N CYS A 201 -1.33 18.84 30.75
CA CYS A 201 -0.05 19.38 31.21
C CYS A 201 1.11 19.03 30.26
N HIS A 202 1.16 17.78 29.78
CA HIS A 202 2.16 17.35 28.81
C HIS A 202 2.12 18.18 27.52
N PHE A 203 0.94 18.43 26.96
CA PHE A 203 0.82 19.23 25.74
C PHE A 203 1.06 20.71 25.99
N GLU A 204 0.63 21.26 27.13
CA GLU A 204 0.95 22.65 27.51
C GLU A 204 2.47 22.86 27.56
N GLU A 205 3.22 21.98 28.22
CA GLU A 205 4.69 22.02 28.25
C GLU A 205 5.30 21.81 26.86
N PHE A 206 4.82 20.80 26.11
CA PHE A 206 5.30 20.50 24.76
C PHE A 206 5.12 21.67 23.78
N PHE A 207 4.04 22.45 23.91
CA PHE A 207 3.80 23.63 23.07
C PHE A 207 4.57 24.87 23.54
N LEU A 208 4.96 24.93 24.82
CA LEU A 208 5.80 25.98 25.41
C LEU A 208 7.29 25.78 25.14
N GLU A 209 7.74 24.57 24.79
CA GLU A 209 9.14 24.35 24.40
C GLU A 209 9.51 25.29 23.23
N PRO A 210 10.51 26.18 23.40
CA PRO A 210 10.99 27.01 22.31
C PRO A 210 11.64 26.09 21.29
N ASN A 211 10.93 25.79 20.21
CA ASN A 211 11.48 25.03 19.10
C ASN A 211 12.31 25.98 18.23
N PRO A 212 13.66 25.91 18.26
CA PRO A 212 14.52 26.82 17.49
C PRO A 212 14.40 26.62 15.97
N ARG A 213 13.63 25.62 15.51
CA ARG A 213 13.33 25.35 14.09
C ARG A 213 11.87 25.62 13.72
N ARG A 214 11.07 26.24 14.61
CA ARG A 214 9.71 26.66 14.27
C ARG A 214 9.82 27.79 13.24
N LEU A 215 9.47 27.50 11.99
CA LEU A 215 9.41 28.49 10.92
C LEU A 215 8.37 29.55 11.31
N VAL A 216 8.83 30.76 11.58
CA VAL A 216 7.96 31.93 11.75
C VAL A 216 7.51 32.32 10.35
N ILE A 217 6.20 32.26 10.11
CA ILE A 217 5.61 32.89 8.93
C ILE A 217 5.46 34.37 9.32
N ASP A 218 6.26 35.24 8.71
CA ASP A 218 6.23 36.68 8.98
C ASP A 218 4.79 37.22 8.96
N GLY A 219 4.35 37.79 10.08
CA GLY A 219 3.12 38.57 10.18
C GLY A 219 1.87 37.88 10.73
N VAL A 220 1.97 36.66 11.28
CA VAL A 220 0.84 36.05 12.01
C VAL A 220 1.28 35.61 13.41
N ASP A 221 0.85 36.36 14.42
CA ASP A 221 0.92 35.95 15.81
C ASP A 221 -0.23 34.96 16.12
N PHE A 222 0.11 33.84 16.76
CA PHE A 222 -0.84 32.83 17.26
C PHE A 222 -1.04 32.99 18.77
#